data_AF-A0A1I9G7K0-F1
#
_entry.id   AF-A0A1I9G7K0-F1
#
_cell.length_a   1.000
_cell.length_b   1.000
_cell.length_c   1.000
_cell.angle_alpha   90.00
_cell.angle_beta   90.00
_cell.angle_gamma   90.00
#
_symmetry.space_group_name_H-M   'P 1'
#
loop_
_entity.id
_entity.type
_entity.pdbx_description
1 polymer ?
#
loop_
_entity_poly.entity_id
_entity_poly.type
_entity_poly.pdbx_seq_one_letter_code
_entity_poly.pdbx_strand_id
1 'polypeptide(L)' 'VRDAFACMNEPIEDSRKAAYLKKVTHDPTDILNIIDITMRRLVKMAKKLPAFNDLSQDGKFALLKGIYFIIVFYLK' A
#
# COMPACT_ATOMS: atom_id res chain seq x y z
N VAL A 1 -1.21 13.69 10.41
CA VAL A 1 -1.13 13.23 8.99
C VAL A 1 0.26 12.76 8.61
N ARG A 2 1.33 13.56 8.79
CA ARG A 2 2.73 13.13 8.49
C ARG A 2 3.12 11.80 9.15
N ASP A 3 2.73 11.57 10.40
CA ASP A 3 3.07 10.33 11.12
C ASP A 3 2.38 9.09 10.56
N ALA A 4 1.20 9.24 9.96
CA ALA A 4 0.52 8.14 9.28
C ALA A 4 1.26 7.76 7.99
N PHE A 5 1.73 8.76 7.23
CA PHE A 5 2.51 8.55 6.02
C PHE A 5 3.95 8.06 6.28
N ALA A 6 4.51 8.28 7.46
CA ALA A 6 5.82 7.74 7.83
C ALA A 6 5.88 6.20 7.70
N CYS A 7 4.75 5.52 7.90
CA CYS A 7 4.64 4.06 7.75
C CYS A 7 4.84 3.57 6.31
N MET A 8 4.68 4.44 5.30
CA MET A 8 4.94 4.08 3.91
C MET A 8 6.44 3.96 3.60
N ASN A 9 7.28 4.67 4.34
CA ASN A 9 8.74 4.71 4.14
C ASN A 9 9.50 3.81 5.13
N GLU A 10 8.79 3.08 5.99
CA GLU A 10 9.42 2.10 6.88
C GLU A 10 10.24 1.09 6.04
N PRO A 11 11.41 0.66 6.53
CA PRO A 11 12.22 -0.34 5.82
C PRO A 11 11.40 -1.62 5.64
N ILE A 12 11.55 -2.27 4.49
CA ILE A 12 10.89 -3.54 4.23
C ILE A 12 11.66 -4.61 5.02
N GLU A 13 11.02 -5.16 6.05
CA GLU A 13 11.61 -6.18 6.93
C GLU A 13 11.98 -7.47 6.19
N ASP A 14 11.21 -7.81 5.16
CA ASP A 14 11.43 -9.02 4.36
C ASP A 14 12.46 -8.75 3.25
N SER A 15 13.64 -9.34 3.43
CA SER A 15 14.77 -9.28 2.48
C SER A 15 14.40 -9.71 1.05
N ARG A 16 13.45 -10.65 0.87
CA ARG A 16 12.98 -11.06 -0.47
C ARG A 16 12.14 -9.97 -1.11
N LYS A 17 11.28 -9.33 -0.31
CA LYS A 17 10.45 -8.20 -0.76
C LYS A 17 11.28 -6.98 -1.12
N ALA A 18 12.35 -6.73 -0.37
CA ALA A 18 13.32 -5.70 -0.71
C ALA A 18 14.11 -6.02 -1.99
N ALA A 19 14.34 -7.31 -2.29
CA ALA A 19 15.02 -7.73 -3.52
C ALA A 19 14.16 -7.51 -4.77
N TYR A 20 12.84 -7.73 -4.69
CA TYR A 20 11.92 -7.47 -5.82
C TYR A 20 12.00 -6.01 -6.28
N LEU A 21 12.01 -5.05 -5.35
CA LEU A 21 12.11 -3.62 -5.66
C LEU A 21 13.46 -3.17 -6.22
N LYS A 22 14.51 -3.98 -6.04
CA LYS A 22 15.86 -3.67 -6.51
C LYS A 22 16.17 -4.32 -7.87
N LYS A 23 15.27 -5.14 -8.42
CA LYS A 23 15.47 -5.76 -9.72
C LYS A 23 15.45 -4.69 -10.83
N VAL A 24 16.34 -4.86 -11.82
CA VAL A 24 16.43 -3.98 -12.98
C VAL A 24 15.25 -4.20 -13.95
N THR A 25 14.78 -5.43 -14.06
CA THR A 25 13.61 -5.83 -14.84
C THR A 25 12.61 -6.54 -13.93
N HIS A 26 11.36 -6.13 -14.00
CA HIS A 26 10.27 -6.70 -13.20
C HIS A 26 9.40 -7.57 -14.10
N ASP A 27 9.21 -8.83 -13.72
CA ASP A 27 8.21 -9.67 -14.34
C ASP A 27 6.79 -9.30 -13.82
N PRO A 28 5.71 -9.77 -14.46
CA PRO A 28 4.34 -9.47 -14.00
C PRO A 28 4.07 -9.91 -12.56
N THR A 29 4.74 -10.96 -12.07
CA THR A 29 4.60 -11.46 -10.70
C THR A 29 5.31 -10.55 -9.70
N ASP A 30 6.49 -10.02 -10.04
CA ASP A 30 7.22 -9.03 -9.27
C ASP A 30 6.37 -7.75 -9.12
N ILE A 31 5.69 -7.30 -10.19
CA ILE A 31 4.78 -6.15 -10.14
C ILE A 31 3.63 -6.40 -9.15
N LEU A 32 2.98 -7.57 -9.22
CA LEU A 32 1.91 -7.94 -8.28
C LEU A 32 2.41 -7.99 -6.83
N ASN A 33 3.64 -8.47 -6.60
CA ASN A 33 4.25 -8.50 -5.27
C ASN A 33 4.53 -7.09 -4.74
N ILE A 34 4.99 -6.17 -5.59
CA ILE A 34 5.22 -4.75 -5.23
C ILE A 34 3.90 -4.05 -4.90
N ILE A 35 2.85 -4.33 -5.68
CA ILE A 35 1.50 -3.84 -5.41
C ILE A 35 1.03 -4.36 -4.05
N ASP A 36 1.12 -5.67 -3.76
CA ASP A 36 0.72 -6.23 -2.45
C ASP A 36 1.43 -5.53 -1.27
N ILE A 37 2.73 -5.27 -1.38
CA ILE A 37 3.50 -4.55 -0.36
C ILE A 37 2.96 -3.14 -0.15
N THR A 38 2.78 -2.39 -1.25
CA THR A 38 2.30 -1.00 -1.22
C THR A 38 0.92 -0.94 -0.60
N MET A 39 0.05 -1.88 -0.95
CA MET A 39 -1.32 -1.96 -0.45
C MET A 39 -1.39 -2.27 1.05
N ARG A 40 -0.56 -3.19 1.55
CA ARG A 40 -0.50 -3.49 2.99
C ARG A 40 -0.06 -2.28 3.80
N ARG A 41 0.91 -1.51 3.28
CA ARG A 41 1.36 -0.26 3.92
C ARG A 41 0.26 0.79 3.92
N LEU A 42 -0.49 0.90 2.82
CA LEU A 42 -1.58 1.85 2.70
C LEU A 42 -2.72 1.54 3.68
N VAL A 43 -3.07 0.26 3.86
CA VAL A 43 -4.05 -0.15 4.88
C VAL A 43 -3.55 0.15 6.30
N LYS A 44 -2.27 -0.11 6.59
CA LYS A 44 -1.67 0.25 7.89
C LYS A 44 -1.71 1.77 8.12
N MET A 45 -1.38 2.56 7.11
CA MET A 45 -1.42 4.02 7.16
C MET A 45 -2.84 4.53 7.39
N ALA A 46 -3.82 4.01 6.65
CA ALA A 46 -5.23 4.38 6.80
C ALA A 46 -5.71 4.12 8.24
N LYS A 47 -5.37 2.97 8.83
CA LYS A 47 -5.70 2.65 10.23
C LYS A 47 -5.05 3.59 11.25
N LYS A 48 -3.92 4.25 10.93
CA LYS A 48 -3.29 5.26 11.79
C LYS A 48 -3.96 6.64 11.68
N LEU A 49 -4.87 6.86 10.73
CA LEU A 49 -5.60 8.12 10.58
C LEU A 49 -6.87 8.12 11.46
N PRO A 50 -7.01 9.05 12.41
CA PRO A 50 -8.21 9.14 13.26
C PRO A 50 -9.49 9.29 12.45
N ALA A 51 -9.48 10.18 11.45
CA ALA A 51 -10.62 10.39 10.55
C ALA A 51 -11.02 9.15 9.75
N PHE A 52 -10.08 8.25 9.46
CA PHE A 52 -10.40 6.97 8.81
C PHE A 52 -11.07 6.01 9.80
N ASN A 53 -10.69 6.06 11.08
CA ASN A 53 -11.25 5.20 12.11
C ASN A 53 -12.68 5.58 12.49
N ASP A 54 -13.07 6.84 12.31
CA ASP A 54 -14.42 7.35 12.54
C ASP A 54 -15.44 6.90 11.47
N LEU A 55 -14.98 6.34 10.36
CA LEU A 55 -15.84 5.82 9.30
C LEU A 55 -16.43 4.45 9.68
N SER A 56 -17.61 4.17 9.12
CA SER A 56 -18.21 2.83 9.12
C SER A 56 -17.30 1.82 8.40
N GLN A 57 -17.46 0.53 8.71
CA GLN A 57 -16.66 -0.52 8.05
C GLN A 57 -16.85 -0.52 6.53
N ASP A 58 -18.07 -0.27 6.06
CA ASP A 58 -18.38 -0.16 4.63
C ASP A 58 -17.70 1.07 4.01
N GLY A 59 -17.66 2.21 4.72
CA GLY A 59 -16.95 3.40 4.29
C GLY A 59 -15.44 3.18 4.19
N LYS A 60 -14.85 2.50 5.18
CA LYS A 60 -13.43 2.08 5.17
C LYS A 60 -13.13 1.19 3.96
N PHE A 61 -13.98 0.20 3.71
CA PHE A 61 -13.83 -0.72 2.60
C PHE A 61 -13.97 -0.01 1.24
N ALA A 62 -14.97 0.87 1.08
CA ALA A 62 -15.19 1.64 -0.14
C ALA A 62 -14.01 2.55 -0.48
N LEU A 63 -13.47 3.28 0.52
CA LEU A 63 -12.31 4.14 0.34
C LEU A 63 -11.05 3.36 -0.03
N LEU A 64 -10.77 2.27 0.69
CA LEU A 64 -9.64 1.42 0.36
C LEU A 64 -9.76 0.89 -1.07
N LYS A 65 -10.93 0.34 -1.45
CA LYS A 65 -11.22 -0.13 -2.82
C LYS A 65 -10.98 0.94 -3.88
N GLY A 66 -11.40 2.18 -3.64
CA GLY A 66 -11.14 3.29 -4.55
C GLY A 66 -9.65 3.57 -4.73
N ILE A 67 -8.89 3.59 -3.63
CA ILE A 67 -7.43 3.80 -3.67
C ILE A 67 -6.72 2.64 -4.38
N TYR A 68 -7.17 1.41 -4.18
CA TYR A 68 -6.67 0.24 -4.90
C TYR A 68 -6.78 0.43 -6.41
N PHE A 69 -7.96 0.85 -6.87
CA PHE A 69 -8.23 1.06 -8.29
C PHE A 69 -7.35 2.17 -8.89
N ILE A 70 -7.17 3.28 -8.18
CA ILE A 70 -6.31 4.38 -8.60
C ILE A 70 -4.87 3.88 -8.80
N ILE A 71 -4.28 3.17 -7.84
CA ILE A 71 -2.89 2.70 -7.95
C ILE A 71 -2.71 1.76 -9.15
N VAL A 72 -3.63 0.81 -9.34
CA VAL A 72 -3.55 -0.14 -10.46
C VAL A 72 -3.70 0.58 -11.81
N PHE A 73 -4.56 1.60 -11.88
CA PHE A 73 -4.77 2.37 -13.10
C PHE A 73 -3.56 3.25 -13.46
N TYR A 74 -2.90 3.86 -12.47
CA TYR A 74 -1.71 4.70 -12.68
C TYR A 74 -0.43 3.90 -13.02
N LEU A 75 -0.41 2.59 -12.79
CA LEU A 75 0.72 1.71 -13.13
C LEU A 75 0.65 1.14 -14.56
N LYS A 76 -0.43 1.41 -15.29
CA LYS A 76 -0.65 0.97 -16.67
C LYS A 76 -0.40 2.11 -17.65
#